data_AF-A0A418NPL8-F1
#
_entry.id   AF-A0A418NPL8-F1
#
_cell.length_a   1.000
_cell.length_b   1.000
_cell.length_c   1.000
_cell.angle_alpha   90.00
_cell.angle_beta   90.00
_cell.angle_gamma   90.00
#
_symmetry.space_group_name_H-M   'P 1'
#
loop_
_entity.id
_entity.type
_entity.pdbx_description
1 polymer ?
#
loop_
_entity_poly.entity_id
_entity_poly.type
_entity_poly.pdbx_seq_one_letter_code
_entity_poly.pdbx_strand_id
1 'polypeptide(L)' 'MTARFYKLTELHARLDDAVRREINRRAPDQFKVMALKRRKLRVRDLLARLSPQSRRRPSGA' A
#
# COMPACT_ATOMS: atom_id res chain seq x y z
N MET A 1 5.80 -17.59 1.60
CA MET A 1 5.88 -16.10 1.52
C MET A 1 7.33 -15.73 1.24
N THR A 2 7.60 -14.86 0.27
CA THR A 2 8.98 -14.43 -0.03
C THR A 2 9.38 -13.25 0.87
N ALA A 3 10.68 -13.08 1.14
CA ALA A 3 11.21 -11.92 1.88
C ALA A 3 10.77 -10.58 1.26
N ARG A 4 10.59 -10.55 -0.06
CA ARG A 4 10.08 -9.38 -0.80
C ARG A 4 8.61 -9.08 -0.46
N PHE A 5 7.76 -10.11 -0.36
CA PHE A 5 6.37 -9.94 0.04
C PHE A 5 6.27 -9.37 1.47
N TYR A 6 7.05 -9.94 2.40
CA TYR A 6 7.09 -9.46 3.79
C TYR A 6 7.49 -7.98 3.89
N LYS A 7 8.58 -7.58 3.22
CA LYS A 7 9.04 -6.17 3.19
C LYS A 7 7.99 -5.21 2.62
N LEU A 8 7.25 -5.63 1.59
CA LEU A 8 6.19 -4.80 1.02
C LEU A 8 4.97 -4.68 1.95
N THR A 9 4.61 -5.76 2.65
CA THR A 9 3.55 -5.73 3.67
C THR A 9 3.93 -4.81 4.84
N GLU A 10 5.17 -4.89 5.31
CA GLU A 10 5.68 -4.00 6.36
C GLU A 10 5.68 -2.54 5.90
N LEU A 11 6.16 -2.26 4.68
CA LEU A 11 6.13 -0.92 4.10
C LEU A 11 4.69 -0.39 3.98
N HIS A 12 3.75 -1.25 3.59
CA HIS A 12 2.33 -0.90 3.52
C HIS A 12 1.78 -0.50 4.89
N ALA A 13 2.10 -1.25 5.95
CA ALA A 13 1.70 -0.92 7.32
C ALA A 13 2.30 0.42 7.78
N ARG A 14 3.61 0.62 7.57
CA ARG A 14 4.31 1.88 7.93
C ARG A 14 3.72 3.09 7.20
N LEU A 15 3.32 2.93 5.93
CA LEU A 15 2.66 3.98 5.17
C LEU A 15 1.24 4.28 5.70
N ASP A 16 0.49 3.26 6.13
CA ASP A 16 -0.81 3.47 6.76
C ASP A 16 -0.70 4.27 8.06
N ASP A 17 0.26 3.91 8.91
CA ASP A 17 0.52 4.64 10.14
C ASP A 17 0.97 6.08 9.87
N ALA A 18 1.79 6.29 8.84
CA ALA A 18 2.20 7.63 8.43
C ALA A 18 1.01 8.48 7.96
N VAL A 19 0.08 7.89 7.20
CA VAL A 19 -1.18 8.57 6.79
C VAL A 19 -2.00 8.92 8.02
N ARG A 20 -2.23 7.98 8.93
CA ARG A 20 -3.01 8.22 10.17
C ARG A 20 -2.37 9.30 11.02
N ARG A 21 -1.06 9.25 11.22
CA ARG A 21 -0.31 10.28 11.96
C ARG A 21 -0.47 11.65 11.33
N GLU A 22 -0.35 11.77 10.00
CA GLU A 22 -0.47 13.06 9.32
C GLU A 22 -1.90 13.62 9.38
N ILE A 23 -2.91 12.76 9.21
CA ILE A 23 -4.33 13.16 9.32
C ILE A 23 -4.67 13.62 10.74
N ASN A 24 -4.11 12.97 11.76
CA ASN A 24 -4.37 13.29 13.16
C ASN A 24 -3.55 14.47 13.70
N ARG A 25 -2.71 15.13 12.89
CA ARG A 25 -1.99 16.33 13.31
C ARG A 25 -2.95 17.51 13.49
N ARG A 26 -2.59 18.43 14.39
CA ARG A 26 -3.33 19.69 14.63
C ARG A 26 -3.51 20.53 13.36
N ALA A 27 -2.55 20.47 12.44
CA ALA A 27 -2.62 21.04 11.11
C ALA A 27 -2.09 19.99 10.11
N PRO A 28 -2.99 19.20 9.48
CA PRO A 28 -2.61 18.18 8.50
C PRO A 28 -2.11 18.81 7.19
N ASP A 29 -0.97 18.33 6.69
CA ASP A 29 -0.55 18.67 5.33
C ASP A 29 -1.26 17.76 4.32
N GLN A 30 -2.24 18.32 3.61
CA GLN A 30 -3.05 17.59 2.61
C GLN A 30 -2.20 17.06 1.45
N PHE A 31 -1.16 17.78 1.01
CA PHE A 31 -0.27 17.31 -0.05
C PHE A 31 0.55 16.12 0.42
N LYS A 32 1.02 16.16 1.67
CA LYS A 32 1.74 15.05 2.28
C LYS A 32 0.84 13.83 2.48
N VAL A 33 -0.41 14.01 2.93
CA VAL A 33 -1.40 12.94 3.02
C VAL A 33 -1.64 12.30 1.64
N MET A 34 -1.82 13.11 0.60
CA MET A 34 -1.98 12.62 -0.77
C MET A 34 -0.76 11.84 -1.25
N ALA A 35 0.45 12.34 -1.00
CA ALA A 35 1.69 11.66 -1.38
C ALA A 35 1.84 10.31 -0.66
N LEU A 36 1.51 10.25 0.63
CA LEU A 36 1.53 9.01 1.42
C LEU A 36 0.48 8.00 0.92
N LYS A 37 -0.74 8.45 0.60
CA LYS A 37 -1.79 7.60 0.01
C LYS A 37 -1.38 7.05 -1.36
N ARG A 38 -0.77 7.86 -2.23
CA ARG A 38 -0.25 7.38 -3.54
C ARG A 38 0.85 6.33 -3.37
N ARG A 39 1.78 6.53 -2.43
CA ARG A 39 2.80 5.52 -2.10
C ARG A 39 2.18 4.23 -1.59
N LYS A 40 1.17 4.31 -0.70
CA LYS A 40 0.42 3.16 -0.19
C LYS A 40 -0.26 2.38 -1.33
N LEU A 41 -0.90 3.08 -2.26
CA LEU A 41 -1.55 2.48 -3.43
C LEU A 41 -0.54 1.70 -4.29
N ARG A 42 0.61 2.31 -4.59
CA ARG A 42 1.67 1.65 -5.36
C ARG A 42 2.19 0.38 -4.67
N VAL A 43 2.32 0.37 -3.35
CA VAL A 43 2.74 -0.82 -2.59
C VAL A 43 1.66 -1.90 -2.64
N ARG A 44 0.37 -1.53 -2.54
CA ARG A 44 -0.74 -2.46 -2.72
C ARG A 44 -0.74 -3.10 -4.10
N ASP A 45 -0.48 -2.33 -5.16
CA ASP A 45 -0.38 -2.84 -6.53
C ASP A 45 0.78 -3.82 -6.69
N LEU A 46 1.93 -3.54 -6.07
CA LEU A 46 3.07 -4.45 -6.04
C LEU A 46 2.76 -5.74 -5.28
N LEU A 47 2.07 -5.66 -4.14
CA LEU A 47 1.61 -6.83 -3.39
C LEU A 47 0.62 -7.66 -4.21
N ALA A 48 -0.30 -7.03 -4.95
CA ALA A 48 -1.26 -7.71 -5.82
C ALA A 48 -0.55 -8.49 -6.94
N ARG A 49 0.49 -7.91 -7.55
CA ARG A 49 1.32 -8.59 -8.56
C ARG A 49 2.12 -9.77 -8.01
N LEU A 50 2.51 -9.72 -6.74
CA LEU A 50 3.21 -10.81 -6.05
C LEU A 50 2.26 -11.86 -5.47
N SER A 51 0.96 -11.53 -5.34
CA SER A 51 -0.05 -12.47 -4.88
C SER A 51 -0.47 -13.42 -6.02
N PRO A 52 -0.38 -14.74 -5.83
CA PRO A 52 -0.83 -15.73 -6.82
C PRO A 52 -2.31 -15.57 -7.22
N GLN A 53 -3.12 -14.90 -6.38
CA GLN A 53 -4.55 -14.68 -6.61
C GLN A 53 -4.83 -13.82 -7.86
N SER A 54 -3.91 -12.91 -8.23
CA SER A 54 -4.09 -12.07 -9.44
C SER A 54 -3.87 -12.86 -10.74
N ARG A 55 -3.23 -14.04 -10.70
CA ARG A 55 -3.16 -14.97 -11.84
C ARG A 55 -4.36 -15.92 -11.94
N ARG A 56 -5.27 -15.90 -10.95
CA ARG A 56 -6.47 -16.76 -10.89
C ARG A 56 -7.78 -16.00 -11.16
N ARG A 57 -7.76 -14.94 -11.97
CA ARG A 57 -8.92 -14.67 -12.83
C ARG A 57 -8.67 -15.42 -14.13
N PRO A 58 -9.27 -16.62 -14.34
CA PRO A 58 -9.46 -17.07 -15.70
C PRO A 58 -10.33 -15.99 -16.36
N SER A 59 -9.78 -15.34 -17.39
CA SER A 59 -10.63 -14.80 -18.44
C SER A 59 -11.27 -16.02 -19.09
N GLY A 60 -12.45 -16.38 -18.57
CA GLY A 60 -13.36 -17.30 -19.19
C GLY A 60 -14.54 -16.50 -19.73
N ALA A 61 -14.87 -16.81 -20.98
CA ALA A 61 -15.97 -16.32 -21.82
C ALA A 61 -15.78 -14.95 -22.48
#